data_AF-A0A9W6WHT1-F1
#
_entry.id   AF-A0A9W6WHT1-F1
#
_cell.length_a   1.000
_cell.length_b   1.000
_cell.length_c   1.000
_cell.angle_alpha   90.00
_cell.angle_beta   90.00
_cell.angle_gamma   90.00
#
_symmetry.space_group_name_H-M   'P 1'
#
loop_
_entity.id
_entity.type
_entity.pdbx_description
1 polymer ?
#
loop_
_entity_poly.entity_id
_entity_poly.type
_entity_poly.pdbx_seq_one_letter_code
_entity_poly.pdbx_strand_id
1 'polypeptide(L)'
;MEGPAFSTRAESRLYKSWGASVINMSCVPESKLAREAEISYQMICMSTDYDAWNESEEPVTVETVVGNLNANSANAHRIAEKLIEVLEPKIKSGEIGNDLQYSMQFSVSTKEEGRSRQLLEKMHFLFPGYWPLH
;
A
#
# COMPACT_ATOMS: atom_id res chain seq x y z
N MET A 1 2.80 8.74 -9.07
CA MET A 1 1.93 9.70 -9.77
C MET A 1 0.87 10.16 -8.79
N GLU A 2 0.59 11.45 -8.72
CA GLU A 2 -0.43 12.01 -7.80
C GLU A 2 -1.87 11.84 -8.33
N GLY A 3 -2.08 11.91 -9.66
CA GLY A 3 -3.43 11.94 -10.24
C GLY A 3 -4.10 13.33 -10.11
N PRO A 4 -5.39 13.49 -10.47
CA PRO A 4 -6.33 12.49 -10.99
C PRO A 4 -6.18 12.20 -12.49
N ALA A 5 -5.35 12.97 -13.20
CA ALA A 5 -5.07 12.76 -14.61
C ALA A 5 -4.16 11.54 -14.82
N PHE A 6 -4.37 10.81 -15.93
CA PHE A 6 -3.45 9.77 -16.38
C PHE A 6 -2.13 10.36 -16.87
N SER A 7 -1.10 9.51 -16.92
CA SER A 7 0.24 9.92 -17.36
C SER A 7 0.22 10.39 -18.80
N THR A 8 1.01 11.43 -19.07
CA THR A 8 1.48 11.68 -20.42
C THR A 8 2.39 10.54 -20.87
N ARG A 9 2.52 10.35 -22.18
CA ARG A 9 3.46 9.37 -22.76
C ARG A 9 4.91 9.62 -22.35
N ALA A 10 5.30 10.89 -22.15
CA ALA A 10 6.64 11.25 -21.68
C ALA A 10 6.89 10.73 -20.25
N GLU A 11 5.92 10.92 -19.36
CA GLU A 11 5.97 10.39 -17.99
C GLU A 11 5.98 8.87 -17.97
N SER A 12 5.12 8.22 -18.77
CA SER A 12 5.09 6.75 -18.86
C SER A 12 6.43 6.16 -19.33
N ARG A 13 7.09 6.80 -20.29
CA ARG A 13 8.46 6.43 -20.74
C ARG A 13 9.52 6.66 -19.66
N LEU A 14 9.40 7.74 -18.89
CA LEU A 14 10.29 8.02 -17.77
C LEU A 14 10.15 6.94 -16.68
N TYR A 15 8.93 6.56 -16.31
CA TYR A 15 8.71 5.51 -15.32
C TYR A 15 9.28 4.17 -15.79
N LYS A 16 9.11 3.84 -17.08
CA LYS A 16 9.75 2.66 -17.67
C LYS A 16 11.28 2.72 -17.62
N SER A 17 11.88 3.88 -17.88
CA SER A 17 13.36 4.00 -17.81
C SER A 17 13.89 3.85 -16.39
N TRP A 18 13.06 4.11 -15.37
CA TRP A 18 13.34 3.80 -13.96
C TRP A 18 13.12 2.33 -13.59
N GLY A 19 12.67 1.49 -14.52
CA GLY A 19 12.35 0.08 -14.28
C GLY A 19 10.98 -0.14 -13.61
N ALA A 20 10.12 0.87 -13.56
CA ALA A 20 8.77 0.70 -13.04
C ALA A 20 7.95 -0.22 -13.98
N SER A 21 7.20 -1.14 -13.37
CA SER A 21 6.42 -2.15 -14.10
C SER A 21 4.91 -1.92 -14.03
N VAL A 22 4.42 -1.30 -12.97
CA VAL A 22 2.99 -1.01 -12.74
C VAL A 22 2.87 0.41 -12.18
N ILE A 23 1.80 1.11 -12.54
CA ILE A 23 1.46 2.44 -12.04
C ILE A 23 0.09 2.43 -11.36
N ASN A 24 -0.04 3.15 -10.25
CA ASN A 24 -1.31 3.41 -9.57
C ASN A 24 -1.26 4.76 -8.84
N MET A 25 -2.35 5.12 -8.17
CA MET A 25 -2.51 6.39 -7.44
C MET A 25 -2.85 6.20 -5.95
N SER A 26 -2.77 4.96 -5.42
CA SER A 26 -3.22 4.64 -4.05
C SER A 26 -2.17 3.96 -3.17
N CYS A 27 -1.12 3.36 -3.75
CA CYS A 27 -0.08 2.65 -2.98
C CYS A 27 0.63 3.54 -1.95
N VAL A 28 0.88 4.79 -2.32
CA VAL A 28 1.49 5.79 -1.45
C VAL A 28 0.40 6.85 -1.18
N PRO A 29 0.10 7.18 0.09
CA PRO A 29 0.87 6.87 1.29
C PRO A 29 0.49 5.56 2.03
N GLU A 30 -0.48 4.78 1.55
CA GLU A 30 -1.02 3.60 2.28
C GLU A 30 0.06 2.62 2.76
N SER A 31 0.98 2.22 1.89
CA SER A 31 2.09 1.30 2.21
C SER A 31 3.04 1.86 3.29
N LYS A 32 3.27 3.18 3.30
CA LYS A 32 4.11 3.82 4.32
C LYS A 32 3.40 3.85 5.66
N LEU A 33 2.12 4.20 5.66
CA LEU A 33 1.29 4.21 6.88
C LEU A 33 1.14 2.81 7.47
N ALA A 34 0.96 1.78 6.64
CA ALA A 34 0.92 0.40 7.10
C ALA A 34 2.24 -0.02 7.75
N ARG A 35 3.38 0.35 7.14
CA ARG A 35 4.70 0.13 7.75
C ARG A 35 4.87 0.87 9.07
N GLU A 36 4.47 2.15 9.11
CA GLU A 36 4.50 2.94 10.34
C GLU A 36 3.57 2.37 11.41
N ALA A 37 2.50 1.68 11.06
CA ALA A 37 1.60 1.01 11.99
C ALA A 37 2.05 -0.43 12.37
N GLU A 38 3.24 -0.87 11.92
CA GLU A 38 3.74 -2.24 12.10
C GLU A 38 2.84 -3.33 11.51
N ILE A 39 2.07 -2.99 10.48
CA ILE A 39 1.18 -3.92 9.78
C ILE A 39 1.93 -4.51 8.57
N SER A 40 2.06 -5.84 8.54
CA SER A 40 2.52 -6.56 7.35
C SER A 40 1.62 -6.23 6.14
N TYR A 41 2.21 -5.64 5.10
CA TYR A 41 1.48 -5.09 3.96
C TYR A 41 1.96 -5.71 2.64
N GLN A 42 1.01 -6.18 1.84
CA GLN A 42 1.27 -6.73 0.51
C GLN A 42 0.17 -6.28 -0.46
N MET A 43 0.57 -5.63 -1.55
CA MET A 43 -0.38 -5.27 -2.61
C MET A 43 -0.59 -6.43 -3.59
N ILE A 44 -1.81 -6.50 -4.11
CA ILE A 44 -2.17 -7.32 -5.26
C ILE A 44 -2.55 -6.36 -6.39
N CYS A 45 -1.66 -6.18 -7.35
CA CYS A 45 -1.88 -5.27 -8.47
C CYS A 45 -2.53 -6.02 -9.64
N MET A 46 -3.70 -5.55 -10.09
CA MET A 46 -4.39 -6.08 -11.26
C MET A 46 -4.30 -5.07 -12.39
N SER A 47 -3.64 -5.45 -13.49
CA SER A 47 -3.53 -4.58 -14.65
C SER A 47 -4.91 -4.37 -15.29
N THR A 48 -5.26 -3.10 -15.50
CA THR A 48 -6.48 -2.68 -16.21
C THR A 48 -6.17 -2.25 -17.63
N ASP A 49 -4.96 -1.79 -17.89
CA ASP A 49 -4.52 -1.22 -19.16
C ASP A 49 -2.98 -1.12 -19.16
N TYR A 50 -2.43 -0.61 -20.26
CA TYR A 50 -1.00 -0.45 -20.49
C TYR A 50 -0.50 0.99 -20.29
N ASP A 51 -1.25 1.89 -19.66
CA ASP A 51 -0.91 3.32 -19.55
C ASP A 51 -0.61 3.96 -20.93
N ALA A 52 -0.08 5.18 -20.97
CA ALA A 52 0.15 5.91 -22.22
C ALA A 52 1.46 5.60 -22.96
N TRP A 53 2.25 4.58 -22.56
CA TRP A 53 3.55 4.30 -23.23
C TRP A 53 3.39 3.55 -24.55
N ASN A 54 2.33 2.74 -24.69
CA ASN A 54 2.15 1.90 -25.85
C ASN A 54 1.57 2.71 -27.01
N GLU A 55 2.28 2.75 -28.15
CA GLU A 55 1.84 3.48 -29.34
C GLU A 55 0.93 2.65 -30.25
N SER A 56 0.87 1.32 -30.04
CA SER A 56 0.04 0.42 -30.84
C SER A 56 -1.36 0.18 -30.26
N GLU A 57 -1.63 0.67 -29.05
CA GLU A 57 -2.90 0.54 -28.35
C GLU A 57 -3.59 1.90 -28.21
N GLU A 58 -4.91 1.90 -28.07
CA GLU A 58 -5.64 3.13 -27.84
C GLU A 58 -5.26 3.76 -26.48
N PRO A 59 -5.24 5.11 -26.38
CA PRO A 59 -5.01 5.80 -25.12
C PRO A 59 -5.99 5.33 -24.04
N VAL A 60 -5.50 5.23 -22.80
CA VAL A 60 -6.33 4.83 -21.66
C VAL A 60 -7.54 5.76 -21.50
N THR A 61 -8.73 5.18 -21.48
CA THR A 61 -9.99 5.87 -21.18
C THR A 61 -10.59 5.34 -19.88
N VAL A 62 -11.37 6.18 -19.20
CA VAL A 62 -12.07 5.79 -17.97
C VAL A 62 -12.98 4.58 -18.20
N GLU A 63 -13.61 4.49 -19.38
CA GLU A 63 -14.52 3.40 -19.74
C GLU A 63 -13.80 2.05 -19.83
N THR A 64 -12.65 1.99 -20.51
CA THR A 64 -11.82 0.78 -20.60
C THR A 64 -11.34 0.34 -19.22
N VAL A 65 -10.89 1.29 -18.39
CA VAL A 65 -10.44 1.02 -17.02
C VAL A 65 -11.57 0.44 -16.17
N VAL A 66 -12.77 1.03 -16.21
CA VAL A 66 -13.93 0.56 -15.45
C VAL A 66 -14.42 -0.81 -15.93
N GLY A 67 -14.41 -1.06 -17.24
CA GLY A 67 -14.73 -2.37 -17.81
C GLY A 67 -13.81 -3.47 -17.29
N ASN A 68 -12.50 -3.23 -17.36
CA ASN A 68 -11.50 -4.19 -16.90
C ASN A 68 -11.46 -4.32 -15.37
N LEU A 69 -11.74 -3.25 -14.61
CA LEU A 69 -11.93 -3.30 -13.16
C LEU A 69 -13.06 -4.25 -12.76
N ASN A 70 -14.21 -4.17 -13.44
CA ASN A 70 -15.34 -5.05 -13.15
C ASN A 70 -15.00 -6.52 -13.43
N ALA A 71 -14.31 -6.80 -14.52
CA ALA A 71 -13.82 -8.15 -14.83
C ALA A 71 -12.79 -8.64 -13.78
N ASN A 72 -11.88 -7.76 -13.36
CA ASN A 72 -10.86 -8.06 -12.36
C ASN A 72 -11.44 -8.25 -10.96
N SER A 73 -12.57 -7.62 -10.62
CA SER A 73 -13.22 -7.74 -9.31
C SER A 73 -13.57 -9.19 -8.95
N ALA A 74 -14.11 -9.96 -9.91
CA ALA A 74 -14.40 -11.38 -9.67
C ALA A 74 -13.13 -12.19 -9.38
N ASN A 75 -12.01 -11.87 -10.04
CA ASN A 75 -10.72 -12.52 -9.77
C ASN A 75 -10.14 -12.07 -8.43
N ALA A 76 -10.31 -10.80 -8.05
CA ALA A 76 -9.92 -10.27 -6.76
C ALA A 76 -10.59 -11.03 -5.61
N HIS A 77 -11.90 -11.24 -5.70
CA HIS A 77 -12.64 -12.01 -4.70
C HIS A 77 -12.11 -13.44 -4.55
N ARG A 78 -11.92 -14.16 -5.67
CA ARG A 78 -11.40 -15.54 -5.63
C ARG A 78 -9.99 -15.62 -5.03
N ILE A 79 -9.13 -14.66 -5.36
CA ILE A 79 -7.79 -14.59 -4.80
C ILE A 79 -7.86 -14.30 -3.30
N ALA A 80 -8.68 -13.34 -2.88
CA ALA A 80 -8.84 -12.97 -1.47
C ALA A 80 -9.34 -14.15 -0.63
N GLU A 81 -10.39 -14.85 -1.08
CA GLU A 81 -10.90 -16.06 -0.42
C GLU A 81 -9.79 -17.10 -0.25
N LYS A 82 -9.03 -17.38 -1.32
CA LYS A 82 -7.97 -18.39 -1.26
C LYS A 82 -6.79 -17.97 -0.39
N LEU A 83 -6.44 -16.69 -0.40
CA LEU A 83 -5.38 -16.17 0.45
C LEU A 83 -5.76 -16.24 1.93
N ILE A 84 -7.01 -15.97 2.29
CA ILE A 84 -7.47 -16.11 3.68
C ILE A 84 -7.27 -17.56 4.16
N GLU A 85 -7.69 -18.56 3.37
CA GLU A 85 -7.51 -19.98 3.71
C GLU A 85 -6.03 -20.36 3.94
N VAL A 86 -5.11 -19.78 3.15
CA VAL A 86 -3.69 -20.09 3.22
C VAL A 86 -2.96 -19.32 4.32
N LEU A 87 -3.33 -18.05 4.53
CA LEU A 87 -2.60 -17.13 5.41
C LEU A 87 -3.13 -17.15 6.84
N GLU A 88 -4.44 -17.35 7.07
CA GLU A 88 -5.03 -17.39 8.41
C GLU A 88 -4.29 -18.32 9.38
N PRO A 89 -4.02 -19.61 9.05
CA PRO A 89 -3.31 -20.49 9.99
C PRO A 89 -1.88 -20.01 10.28
N LYS A 90 -1.21 -19.40 9.30
CA LYS A 90 0.17 -18.89 9.44
C LYS A 90 0.26 -17.61 10.26
N ILE A 91 -0.74 -16.74 10.13
CA ILE A 91 -0.87 -15.54 10.97
C ILE A 91 -1.17 -15.97 12.41
N LYS A 92 -2.10 -16.91 12.60
CA LYS A 92 -2.46 -17.43 13.94
C LYS A 92 -1.31 -18.15 14.64
N SER A 93 -0.48 -18.87 13.89
CA SER A 93 0.72 -19.51 14.44
C SER A 93 1.87 -18.53 14.72
N GLY A 94 1.77 -17.29 14.20
CA GLY A 94 2.83 -16.30 14.25
C GLY A 94 4.01 -16.58 13.31
N GLU A 95 3.87 -17.52 12.36
CA GLU A 95 4.87 -17.79 11.31
C GLU A 95 5.14 -16.53 10.47
N ILE A 96 4.09 -15.74 10.21
CA ILE A 96 4.14 -14.50 9.44
C ILE A 96 3.37 -13.38 10.16
N GLY A 97 3.69 -12.12 9.87
CA GLY A 97 2.94 -10.95 10.36
C GLY A 97 3.51 -10.27 11.59
N ASN A 98 4.46 -10.88 12.29
CA ASN A 98 5.07 -10.35 13.52
C ASN A 98 6.47 -9.75 13.33
N ASP A 99 6.98 -9.74 12.10
CA ASP A 99 8.33 -9.30 11.73
C ASP A 99 8.56 -7.80 11.94
N LEU A 100 7.49 -7.01 11.99
CA LEU A 100 7.54 -5.56 12.18
C LEU A 100 7.35 -5.13 13.64
N GLN A 101 7.03 -6.05 14.56
CA GLN A 101 6.79 -5.70 15.95
C GLN A 101 8.00 -4.98 16.55
N TYR A 102 7.75 -3.87 17.23
CA TYR A 102 8.73 -3.01 17.90
C TYR A 102 9.62 -2.18 16.97
N SER A 103 9.46 -2.28 15.65
CA SER A 103 10.24 -1.50 14.68
C SER A 103 10.02 0.01 14.81
N MET A 104 8.86 0.44 15.30
CA MET A 104 8.54 1.86 15.47
C MET A 104 9.13 2.48 16.73
N GLN A 105 9.50 1.68 17.74
CA GLN A 105 10.11 2.20 18.96
C GLN A 105 11.37 3.02 18.68
N PHE A 106 12.14 2.60 17.68
CA PHE A 106 13.42 3.20 17.30
C PHE A 106 13.33 4.14 16.10
N SER A 107 12.15 4.30 15.50
CA SER A 107 11.95 5.13 14.31
C SER A 107 11.50 6.56 14.64
N VAL A 108 11.30 6.88 15.92
CA VAL A 108 10.89 8.21 16.39
C VAL A 108 12.07 8.98 16.97
N SER A 109 12.44 10.10 16.33
CA SER A 109 13.56 10.95 16.77
C SER A 109 13.16 12.07 17.73
N THR A 110 11.86 12.30 17.97
CA THR A 110 11.37 13.35 18.87
C THR A 110 11.78 13.03 20.31
N LYS A 111 12.49 13.94 20.99
CA LYS A 111 12.89 13.78 22.40
C LYS A 111 11.68 13.67 23.31
N GLU A 112 11.82 12.99 24.44
CA GLU A 112 10.73 12.73 25.39
C GLU A 112 10.06 14.02 25.87
N GLU A 113 10.85 15.06 26.18
CA GLU A 113 10.35 16.35 26.68
C GLU A 113 9.55 17.12 25.62
N GLY A 114 9.75 16.81 24.33
CA GLY A 114 9.04 17.42 23.22
C GLY A 114 7.75 16.69 22.83
N ARG A 115 7.43 15.55 23.44
CA ARG A 115 6.23 14.77 23.14
C ARG A 115 5.07 15.28 23.98
N SER A 116 4.09 15.91 23.33
CA SER A 116 2.87 16.32 24.03
C SER A 116 2.05 15.12 24.47
N ARG A 117 1.32 15.23 25.59
CA ARG A 117 0.41 14.18 26.05
C ARG A 117 -0.60 13.75 24.98
N GLN A 118 -1.17 14.71 24.25
CA GLN A 118 -2.11 14.43 23.16
C GLN A 118 -1.49 13.57 22.04
N LEU A 119 -0.21 13.78 21.71
CA LEU A 119 0.50 12.95 20.74
C LEU A 119 0.65 11.52 21.28
N LEU A 120 1.08 11.38 22.53
CA LEU A 120 1.29 10.08 23.16
C LEU A 120 -0.02 9.29 23.28
N GLU A 121 -1.14 9.94 23.57
CA GLU A 121 -2.47 9.30 23.59
C GLU A 121 -2.84 8.72 22.21
N LYS A 122 -2.55 9.46 21.11
CA LYS A 122 -2.76 8.95 19.75
C LYS A 122 -1.81 7.80 19.40
N MET A 123 -0.55 7.90 19.80
CA MET A 123 0.42 6.83 19.56
C MET A 123 0.11 5.58 20.37
N HIS A 124 -0.40 5.71 21.59
CA HIS A 124 -0.78 4.59 22.45
C HIS A 124 -1.92 3.76 21.85
N PHE A 125 -2.82 4.37 21.08
CA PHE A 125 -3.85 3.66 20.34
C PHE A 125 -3.27 2.67 19.32
N LEU A 126 -2.20 3.06 18.62
CA LEU A 126 -1.53 2.20 17.62
C LEU A 126 -0.47 1.28 18.25
N PHE A 127 0.24 1.77 19.27
CA PHE A 127 1.38 1.11 19.91
C PHE A 127 1.23 1.05 21.42
N PRO A 128 0.34 0.18 21.94
CA PRO A 128 0.15 0.05 23.37
C PRO A 128 1.45 -0.39 24.04
N GLY A 129 1.86 0.37 25.06
CA GLY A 129 3.04 0.07 25.88
C GLY A 129 4.40 0.54 25.33
N TYR A 130 4.44 1.24 24.19
CA TYR A 130 5.71 1.68 23.60
C TYR A 130 6.28 2.91 24.30
N TRP A 131 5.41 3.88 24.60
CA TRP A 131 5.78 5.10 25.28
C TRP A 131 4.84 5.35 26.47
N PRO A 132 5.39 5.70 27.65
CA PRO A 132 4.59 6.01 28.82
C PRO A 132 3.75 7.28 28.63
N LEU A 133 2.51 7.26 29.11
CA LEU A 133 1.64 8.43 29.23
C LEU A 133 1.99 9.14 30.55
N HIS A 134 2.85 10.16 30.48
CA HIS A 134 3.17 11.03 31.61
C HIS A 134 2.18 12.21 31.72
#